data_AF-A0A971GTQ1-F1
#
_entry.id   AF-A0A971GTQ1-F1
#
_cell.length_a   1.000
_cell.length_b   1.000
_cell.length_c   1.000
_cell.angle_alpha   90.00
_cell.angle_beta   90.00
_cell.angle_gamma   90.00
#
_symmetry.space_group_name_H-M   'P 1'
#
loop_
_entity.id
_entity.type
_entity.pdbx_description
1 polymer ?
#
loop_
_entity_poly.entity_id
_entity_poly.type
_entity_poly.pdbx_seq_one_letter_code
_entity_poly.pdbx_strand_id
1 'polypeptide(L)'
;MKNISLFIFLFILGAKSAEPAPLAAVSYISYNSQRAKAVTLLLEKHSIDILKKNGFDTIDPGLISREIEKNSCFEEKCLLRFAANAKIALMISGHVEDRGDYLLITLNSFGTDLPFNGRLIRSVTKRIPVNGAVSAREFSLICEEISAFFIASTLRSFTFPVMLIKKNSGYVAESPVAGIYSIYYSESSGGIKKSGRCSITDRRVEPVGCVISTGAFILTDFNSQAEQIEQYYASRKHEIVFLDTNIYDTLFIMLTTPLASATMPFAAPVFGYYTFGDWSGMGLWALNVWPYIYLETKGFVESPDNLKHDRLNISRDDRAAYYFAWYMLVAGGMPLFMDAYAHHYLGNASLFIGQQRFLGSNLTAGYLALVSNGGGQFYKGHRGWGYFYFHLNNALLYMTLREISVPEFYDETSDSYSKGKRNSERALLYGGALALSKIIEITHTILSETNIECSETVDRYIIPSPFFTLDSSGSTVYGLSLTLRY
;
A
#
# COMPACT_ATOMS: atom_id res chain seq x y z
N MET A 1 59.59 10.38 30.86
CA MET A 1 58.18 10.80 31.02
C MET A 1 57.75 11.73 29.88
N LYS A 2 57.64 11.17 28.67
CA LYS A 2 57.11 11.80 27.46
C LYS A 2 56.11 10.79 26.93
N ASN A 3 54.84 10.85 27.34
CA ASN A 3 53.71 10.07 26.78
C ASN A 3 52.39 10.40 27.50
N ILE A 4 52.14 11.68 27.82
CA ILE A 4 50.84 12.14 28.36
C ILE A 4 50.13 13.11 27.37
N SER A 5 50.87 13.71 26.43
CA SER A 5 50.29 14.65 25.46
C SER A 5 49.61 13.99 24.24
N LEU A 6 49.76 12.67 24.04
CA LEU A 6 49.20 11.97 22.88
C LEU A 6 47.79 11.41 23.13
N PHE A 7 47.39 11.21 24.39
CA PHE A 7 46.06 10.68 24.75
C PHE A 7 44.96 11.76 24.79
N ILE A 8 45.33 13.04 24.93
CA ILE A 8 44.38 14.16 24.91
C ILE A 8 44.08 14.61 23.48
N PHE A 9 44.98 14.36 22.52
CA PHE A 9 44.78 14.74 21.12
C PHE A 9 43.84 13.78 20.34
N LEU A 10 43.69 12.53 20.81
CA LEU A 10 42.78 11.54 20.20
C LEU A 10 41.33 11.60 20.71
N PHE A 11 41.06 12.30 21.82
CA PHE A 11 39.69 12.52 22.31
C PHE A 11 39.03 13.80 21.75
N ILE A 12 39.78 14.65 21.04
CA ILE A 12 39.29 15.91 20.46
C ILE A 12 38.94 15.77 18.96
N LEU A 13 39.29 14.66 18.31
CA LEU A 13 39.01 14.38 16.89
C LEU A 13 37.79 13.48 16.63
N GLY A 14 37.03 13.12 17.68
CA GLY A 14 35.80 12.32 17.58
C GLY A 14 34.52 13.04 18.00
N ALA A 15 34.61 14.29 18.46
CA ALA A 15 33.43 15.09 18.74
C ALA A 15 32.92 15.68 17.41
N LYS A 16 32.12 14.89 16.67
CA LYS A 16 31.07 15.50 15.85
C LYS A 16 30.34 16.46 16.79
N SER A 17 30.48 17.76 16.54
CA SER A 17 29.65 18.80 17.15
C SER A 17 28.23 18.25 17.25
N ALA A 18 27.71 18.06 18.47
CA ALA A 18 26.36 17.59 18.70
C ALA A 18 25.42 18.42 17.81
N GLU A 19 24.88 17.77 16.79
CA GLU A 19 23.96 18.37 15.84
C GLU A 19 22.71 18.72 16.66
N PRO A 20 22.19 19.96 16.64
CA PRO A 20 20.97 20.26 17.36
C PRO A 20 19.81 19.53 16.66
N ALA A 21 19.48 18.35 17.20
CA ALA A 21 18.40 17.51 16.74
C ALA A 21 17.06 18.09 17.25
N PRO A 22 15.99 18.07 16.43
CA PRO A 22 14.66 18.42 16.91
C PRO A 22 14.27 17.50 18.07
N LEU A 23 13.79 18.09 19.17
CA LEU A 23 13.29 17.35 20.31
C LEU A 23 11.87 16.85 20.03
N ALA A 24 11.65 15.54 20.11
CA ALA A 24 10.34 14.93 19.98
C ALA A 24 9.89 14.25 21.27
N ALA A 25 8.58 14.20 21.46
CA ALA A 25 7.96 13.47 22.56
C ALA A 25 6.80 12.63 22.06
N VAL A 26 6.70 11.42 22.58
CA VAL A 26 5.52 10.58 22.45
C VAL A 26 4.90 10.49 23.83
N SER A 27 3.66 10.93 23.98
CA SER A 27 3.00 10.93 25.28
C SER A 27 1.50 10.94 25.17
N TYR A 28 0.84 10.48 26.23
CA TYR A 28 -0.60 10.49 26.39
C TYR A 28 -1.32 9.76 25.26
N ILE A 29 -0.90 8.51 25.00
CA ILE A 29 -1.72 7.58 24.25
C ILE A 29 -2.72 6.98 25.23
N SER A 30 -3.93 7.52 25.23
CA SER A 30 -5.01 7.09 26.13
C SER A 30 -5.56 5.72 25.72
N TYR A 31 -6.17 4.99 26.66
CA TYR A 31 -6.68 3.63 26.43
C TYR A 31 -7.94 3.33 27.25
N ASN A 32 -8.76 2.38 26.79
CA ASN A 32 -10.00 1.97 27.47
C ASN A 32 -9.95 0.55 28.08
N SER A 33 -8.89 -0.24 27.87
CA SER A 33 -8.74 -1.62 28.37
C SER A 33 -7.29 -1.97 28.71
N GLN A 34 -7.06 -3.08 29.43
CA GLN A 34 -5.69 -3.57 29.71
C GLN A 34 -4.96 -4.04 28.44
N ARG A 35 -5.71 -4.60 27.48
CA ARG A 35 -5.16 -4.99 26.18
C ARG A 35 -4.75 -3.74 25.38
N ALA A 36 -5.59 -2.71 25.35
CA ALA A 36 -5.25 -1.42 24.75
C ALA A 36 -4.02 -0.80 25.43
N LYS A 37 -3.92 -0.84 26.76
CA LYS A 37 -2.74 -0.37 27.51
C LYS A 37 -1.43 -1.05 27.10
N ALA A 38 -1.45 -2.36 26.87
CA ALA A 38 -0.25 -3.06 26.40
C ALA A 38 0.20 -2.55 25.01
N VAL A 39 -0.78 -2.26 24.15
CA VAL A 39 -0.54 -1.70 22.80
C VAL A 39 -0.02 -0.27 22.87
N THR A 40 -0.55 0.59 23.76
CA THR A 40 -0.03 1.95 23.92
C THR A 40 1.45 1.96 24.28
N LEU A 41 1.88 1.09 25.21
CA LEU A 41 3.29 0.97 25.60
C LEU A 41 4.20 0.54 24.45
N LEU A 42 3.72 -0.36 23.59
CA LEU A 42 4.45 -0.80 22.40
C LEU A 42 4.56 0.33 21.36
N LEU A 43 3.45 1.04 21.10
CA LEU A 43 3.44 2.20 20.19
C LEU A 43 4.38 3.29 20.67
N GLU A 44 4.35 3.65 21.96
CA GLU A 44 5.24 4.65 22.54
C GLU A 44 6.71 4.26 22.38
N LYS A 45 7.06 3.02 22.74
CA LYS A 45 8.42 2.51 22.64
C LYS A 45 8.93 2.53 21.19
N HIS A 46 8.19 1.93 20.26
CA HIS A 46 8.60 1.84 18.87
C HIS A 46 8.67 3.22 18.21
N SER A 47 7.71 4.11 18.48
CA SER A 47 7.73 5.47 17.95
C SER A 47 8.97 6.24 18.41
N ILE A 48 9.36 6.12 19.67
CA ILE A 48 10.59 6.76 20.18
C ILE A 48 11.83 6.15 19.56
N ASP A 49 11.93 4.83 19.48
CA ASP A 49 13.10 4.16 18.90
C ASP A 49 13.28 4.54 17.42
N ILE A 50 12.19 4.68 16.67
CA ILE A 50 12.21 5.15 15.29
C ILE A 50 12.65 6.62 15.21
N LEU A 51 12.10 7.51 16.02
CA LEU A 51 12.49 8.92 16.04
C LEU A 51 13.99 9.10 16.39
N LYS A 52 14.48 8.40 17.42
CA LYS A 52 15.90 8.41 17.82
C LYS A 52 16.83 8.00 16.68
N LYS A 53 16.49 6.90 15.97
CA LYS A 53 17.28 6.40 14.83
C LYS A 53 17.30 7.37 13.64
N ASN A 54 16.33 8.28 13.57
CA ASN A 54 16.15 9.22 12.45
C ASN A 54 16.47 10.67 12.82
N GLY A 55 17.36 10.87 13.80
CA GLY A 55 17.96 12.18 14.08
C GLY A 55 17.12 13.11 14.96
N PHE A 56 16.20 12.56 15.75
CA PHE A 56 15.48 13.30 16.80
C PHE A 56 16.07 12.99 18.17
N ASP A 57 16.22 14.02 18.99
CA ASP A 57 16.32 13.83 20.43
C ASP A 57 14.93 13.48 20.96
N THR A 58 14.86 12.62 21.96
CA THR A 58 13.56 12.19 22.50
C THR A 58 13.57 12.16 24.01
N ILE A 59 12.40 12.43 24.59
CA ILE A 59 12.18 12.36 26.03
C ILE A 59 11.56 11.01 26.38
N ASP A 60 11.97 10.43 27.50
CA ASP A 60 11.36 9.21 28.03
C ASP A 60 9.83 9.41 28.27
N PRO A 61 8.97 8.54 27.72
CA PRO A 61 7.52 8.71 27.85
C PRO A 61 7.05 8.58 29.30
N GLY A 62 7.74 7.79 30.14
CA GLY A 62 7.43 7.63 31.54
C GLY A 62 7.69 8.90 32.35
N LEU A 63 8.73 9.67 32.01
CA LEU A 63 8.98 10.98 32.62
C LEU A 63 7.90 11.99 32.24
N ILE A 64 7.52 12.06 30.96
CA ILE A 64 6.49 12.99 30.50
C ILE A 64 5.12 12.64 31.10
N SER A 65 4.77 11.35 31.11
CA SER A 65 3.49 10.90 31.66
C SER A 65 3.35 11.24 33.14
N ARG A 66 4.42 11.06 33.94
CA ARG A 66 4.42 11.47 35.36
C ARG A 66 4.21 12.97 35.54
N GLU A 67 4.85 13.80 34.72
CA GLU A 67 4.67 15.26 34.78
C GLU A 67 3.28 15.70 34.30
N ILE A 68 2.72 15.04 33.29
CA ILE A 68 1.34 15.28 32.84
C ILE A 68 0.33 14.90 33.92
N GLU A 69 0.48 13.72 34.53
CA GLU A 69 -0.40 13.22 35.59
C GLU A 69 -0.36 14.13 36.82
N LYS A 70 0.84 14.52 37.26
CA LYS A 70 1.05 15.42 38.39
C LYS A 70 0.34 16.77 38.20
N ASN A 71 0.27 17.26 36.97
CA ASN A 71 -0.36 18.54 36.64
C ASN A 71 -1.79 18.40 36.09
N SER A 72 -2.38 17.19 36.11
CA SER A 72 -3.72 16.89 35.55
C SER A 72 -3.93 17.40 34.12
N CYS A 73 -2.88 17.32 33.29
CA CYS A 73 -2.77 18.00 32.01
C CYS A 73 -3.20 17.09 30.84
N PHE A 74 -4.46 16.69 30.80
CA PHE A 74 -4.95 15.66 29.86
C PHE A 74 -5.57 16.23 28.58
N GLU A 75 -5.90 17.51 28.57
CA GLU A 75 -6.45 18.19 27.39
C GLU A 75 -5.34 18.57 26.40
N GLU A 76 -5.64 18.47 25.10
CA GLU A 76 -4.71 18.79 24.00
C GLU A 76 -4.07 20.18 24.17
N LYS A 77 -4.86 21.20 24.53
CA LYS A 77 -4.35 22.57 24.74
C LYS A 77 -3.32 22.64 25.87
N CYS A 78 -3.49 21.84 26.92
CA CYS A 78 -2.56 21.79 28.03
C CYS A 78 -1.26 21.07 27.61
N LEU A 79 -1.40 19.93 26.92
CA LEU A 79 -0.28 19.17 26.37
C LEU A 79 0.59 19.99 25.43
N LEU A 80 -0.02 20.73 24.50
CA LEU A 80 0.70 21.59 23.56
C LEU A 80 1.43 22.74 24.26
N ARG A 81 0.85 23.33 25.31
CA ARG A 81 1.52 24.36 26.12
C ARG A 81 2.70 23.80 26.89
N PHE A 82 2.55 22.62 27.49
CA PHE A 82 3.64 21.91 28.16
C PHE A 82 4.78 21.66 27.17
N ALA A 83 4.46 21.15 25.99
CA ALA A 83 5.44 20.83 24.97
C ALA A 83 6.14 22.08 24.40
N ALA A 84 5.41 23.18 24.17
CA ALA A 84 6.01 24.46 23.79
C ALA A 84 6.98 25.00 24.87
N ASN A 85 6.58 24.94 26.14
CA ASN A 85 7.43 25.39 27.26
C ASN A 85 8.69 24.51 27.41
N ALA A 86 8.57 23.22 27.15
CA ALA A 86 9.68 22.26 27.17
C ALA A 86 10.52 22.27 25.87
N LYS A 87 10.19 23.15 24.91
CA LYS A 87 10.84 23.23 23.58
C LYS A 87 10.81 21.91 22.79
N ILE A 88 9.75 21.14 22.96
CA ILE A 88 9.51 19.90 22.22
C ILE A 88 8.96 20.28 20.84
N ALA A 89 9.77 20.19 19.79
CA ALA A 89 9.39 20.58 18.44
C ALA A 89 8.24 19.73 17.87
N LEU A 90 8.27 18.41 18.14
CA LEU A 90 7.28 17.44 17.64
C LEU A 90 6.65 16.67 18.80
N MET A 91 5.33 16.77 18.94
CA MET A 91 4.58 16.01 19.93
C MET A 91 3.67 14.99 19.25
N ILE A 92 3.76 13.73 19.68
CA ILE A 92 2.88 12.64 19.25
C ILE A 92 2.00 12.23 20.43
N SER A 93 0.70 12.15 20.19
CA SER A 93 -0.30 11.67 21.15
C SER A 93 -1.35 10.81 20.47
N GLY A 94 -2.27 10.21 21.22
CA GLY A 94 -3.27 9.35 20.60
C GLY A 94 -4.28 8.71 21.54
N HIS A 95 -5.02 7.77 20.98
CA HIS A 95 -5.94 6.92 21.71
C HIS A 95 -5.96 5.51 21.11
N VAL A 96 -6.02 4.49 21.96
CA VAL A 96 -6.23 3.11 21.57
C VAL A 96 -7.54 2.62 22.19
N GLU A 97 -8.50 2.35 21.33
CA GLU A 97 -9.81 1.86 21.73
C GLU A 97 -9.95 0.36 21.44
N ASP A 98 -10.22 -0.39 22.48
CA ASP A 98 -10.57 -1.79 22.41
C ASP A 98 -12.06 -1.97 22.18
N ARG A 99 -12.43 -2.58 21.04
CA ARG A 99 -13.80 -2.87 20.64
C ARG A 99 -14.17 -4.35 20.76
N GLY A 100 -13.29 -5.18 21.32
CA GLY A 100 -13.49 -6.61 21.50
C GLY A 100 -12.86 -7.43 20.37
N ASP A 101 -13.41 -7.32 19.16
CA ASP A 101 -12.96 -8.03 17.95
C ASP A 101 -11.85 -7.27 17.18
N TYR A 102 -11.67 -5.98 17.44
CA TYR A 102 -10.58 -5.18 16.89
C TYR A 102 -10.10 -4.10 17.87
N LEU A 103 -8.90 -3.57 17.61
CA LEU A 103 -8.38 -2.34 18.20
C LEU A 103 -8.45 -1.21 17.18
N LEU A 104 -8.90 -0.05 17.62
CA LEU A 104 -8.84 1.19 16.86
C LEU A 104 -7.72 2.06 17.44
N ILE A 105 -6.72 2.37 16.62
CA ILE A 105 -5.57 3.19 17.02
C ILE A 105 -5.66 4.51 16.28
N THR A 106 -5.75 5.60 17.03
CA THR A 106 -5.65 6.96 16.49
C THR A 106 -4.37 7.61 17.01
N LEU A 107 -3.50 8.02 16.10
CA LEU A 107 -2.28 8.76 16.41
C LEU A 107 -2.33 10.15 15.77
N ASN A 108 -1.89 11.14 16.54
CA ASN A 108 -1.87 12.55 16.17
C ASN A 108 -0.48 13.12 16.40
N SER A 109 0.00 13.93 15.45
CA SER A 109 1.27 14.63 15.57
C SER A 109 1.06 16.13 15.45
N PHE A 110 1.72 16.88 16.33
CA PHE A 110 1.61 18.33 16.44
C PHE A 110 3.00 18.96 16.41
N GLY A 111 3.14 20.04 15.65
CA GLY A 111 4.34 20.86 15.70
C GLY A 111 4.11 21.99 16.67
N THR A 112 4.90 22.11 17.73
CA THR A 112 4.61 23.09 18.79
C THR A 112 5.21 24.47 18.51
N ASP A 113 6.29 24.51 17.74
CA ASP A 113 7.00 25.72 17.35
C ASP A 113 6.67 26.09 15.89
N LEU A 114 7.24 27.19 15.41
CA LEU A 114 7.22 27.58 13.99
C LEU A 114 7.62 26.39 13.11
N PRO A 115 6.96 26.18 11.96
CA PRO A 115 5.88 26.99 11.40
C PRO A 115 4.46 26.59 11.89
N PHE A 116 4.36 25.58 12.75
CA PHE A 116 3.09 24.94 13.10
C PHE A 116 2.38 25.62 14.27
N ASN A 117 3.11 26.14 15.26
CA ASN A 117 2.58 26.86 16.43
C ASN A 117 1.43 26.11 17.14
N GLY A 118 1.64 24.82 17.41
CA GLY A 118 0.66 23.93 18.05
C GLY A 118 -0.36 23.31 17.09
N ARG A 119 -0.24 23.50 15.77
CA ARG A 119 -1.16 22.88 14.80
C ARG A 119 -0.87 21.39 14.59
N LEU A 120 -1.94 20.66 14.32
CA LEU A 120 -1.90 19.27 13.85
C LEU A 120 -1.14 19.20 12.51
N ILE A 121 -0.14 18.33 12.46
CA ILE A 121 0.61 17.97 11.25
C ILE A 121 -0.06 16.80 10.56
N ARG A 122 -0.35 15.74 11.34
CA ARG A 122 -0.92 14.50 10.82
C ARG A 122 -1.82 13.83 11.85
N SER A 123 -2.91 13.26 11.38
CA SER A 123 -3.73 12.30 12.12
C SER A 123 -3.88 11.03 11.28
N VAL A 124 -3.81 9.87 11.92
CA VAL A 124 -4.02 8.57 11.28
C VAL A 124 -4.84 7.70 12.20
N THR A 125 -5.93 7.15 11.68
CA THR A 125 -6.69 6.09 12.34
C THR A 125 -6.48 4.75 11.63
N LYS A 126 -6.02 3.74 12.38
CA LYS A 126 -5.81 2.37 11.93
C LYS A 126 -6.68 1.39 12.71
N ARG A 127 -7.25 0.41 12.01
CA ARG A 127 -7.97 -0.72 12.60
C ARG A 127 -7.08 -1.97 12.56
N ILE A 128 -6.91 -2.63 13.70
CA ILE A 128 -6.23 -3.93 13.80
C ILE A 128 -7.23 -5.00 14.26
N PRO A 129 -7.47 -6.06 13.48
CA PRO A 129 -8.27 -7.19 13.94
C PRO A 129 -7.55 -7.92 15.09
N VAL A 130 -8.27 -8.22 16.18
CA VAL A 130 -7.74 -9.01 17.29
C VAL A 130 -8.31 -10.40 17.23
N ASN A 131 -7.72 -11.20 16.36
CA ASN A 131 -8.05 -12.61 16.22
C ASN A 131 -7.13 -13.38 17.17
N GLY A 132 -7.64 -14.42 17.85
CA GLY A 132 -6.91 -15.16 18.90
C GLY A 132 -5.61 -15.87 18.46
N ALA A 133 -5.20 -15.71 17.20
CA ALA A 133 -3.97 -16.26 16.63
C ALA A 133 -2.75 -15.32 16.76
N VAL A 134 -2.92 -14.05 17.15
CA VAL A 134 -1.80 -13.08 17.24
C VAL A 134 -1.09 -13.18 18.58
N SER A 135 0.18 -13.59 18.55
CA SER A 135 1.11 -13.65 19.67
C SER A 135 1.65 -12.28 20.07
N ALA A 136 2.27 -12.19 21.26
CA ALA A 136 2.90 -10.95 21.73
C ALA A 136 4.01 -10.42 20.79
N ARG A 137 4.72 -11.33 20.11
CA ARG A 137 5.74 -10.97 19.11
C ARG A 137 5.10 -10.30 17.90
N GLU A 138 4.06 -10.90 17.35
CA GLU A 138 3.34 -10.37 16.19
C GLU A 138 2.69 -9.03 16.52
N PHE A 139 2.06 -8.90 17.69
CA PHE A 139 1.53 -7.61 18.17
C PHE A 139 2.61 -6.52 18.25
N SER A 140 3.81 -6.86 18.71
CA SER A 140 4.93 -5.91 18.74
C SER A 140 5.35 -5.48 17.33
N LEU A 141 5.40 -6.40 16.36
CA LEU A 141 5.75 -6.08 14.96
C LEU A 141 4.67 -5.21 14.29
N ILE A 142 3.39 -5.50 14.55
CA ILE A 142 2.27 -4.67 14.07
C ILE A 142 2.36 -3.25 14.62
N CYS A 143 2.64 -3.10 15.92
CA CYS A 143 2.83 -1.77 16.53
C CYS A 143 4.05 -1.05 15.92
N GLU A 144 5.15 -1.76 15.67
CA GLU A 144 6.35 -1.22 15.02
C GLU A 144 6.03 -0.69 13.60
N GLU A 145 5.28 -1.46 12.80
CA GLU A 145 4.83 -1.05 11.46
C GLU A 145 3.91 0.18 11.50
N ILE A 146 2.94 0.23 12.41
CA ILE A 146 2.03 1.38 12.56
C ILE A 146 2.80 2.62 12.99
N SER A 147 3.72 2.49 13.95
CA SER A 147 4.59 3.59 14.37
C SER A 147 5.47 4.08 13.22
N ALA A 148 6.04 3.17 12.43
CA ALA A 148 6.86 3.52 11.27
C ALA A 148 6.06 4.27 10.20
N PHE A 149 4.90 3.76 9.82
CA PHE A 149 4.00 4.40 8.86
C PHE A 149 3.58 5.79 9.33
N PHE A 150 3.19 5.92 10.60
CA PHE A 150 2.75 7.18 11.17
C PHE A 150 3.87 8.21 11.22
N ILE A 151 5.08 7.80 11.63
CA ILE A 151 6.24 8.69 11.69
C ILE A 151 6.66 9.10 10.28
N ALA A 152 6.78 8.18 9.32
CA ALA A 152 7.11 8.53 7.94
C ALA A 152 6.09 9.52 7.35
N SER A 153 4.80 9.26 7.55
CA SER A 153 3.71 10.17 7.15
C SER A 153 3.83 11.55 7.79
N THR A 154 4.21 11.61 9.07
CA THR A 154 4.44 12.86 9.81
C THR A 154 5.65 13.60 9.26
N LEU A 155 6.78 12.91 9.05
CA LEU A 155 8.04 13.50 8.58
C LEU A 155 7.95 14.07 7.17
N ARG A 156 7.13 13.50 6.28
CA ARG A 156 6.83 14.09 4.96
C ARG A 156 6.22 15.49 5.03
N SER A 157 5.47 15.76 6.10
CA SER A 157 4.77 17.04 6.28
C SER A 157 5.47 17.95 7.31
N PHE A 158 6.36 17.39 8.13
CA PHE A 158 7.07 18.11 9.16
C PHE A 158 8.23 18.91 8.56
N THR A 159 8.32 20.17 8.96
CA THR A 159 9.46 21.02 8.65
C THR A 159 9.99 21.64 9.93
N PHE A 160 11.30 21.78 10.03
CA PHE A 160 11.95 22.31 11.22
C PHE A 160 12.67 23.63 10.91
N PRO A 161 12.48 24.68 11.73
CA PRO A 161 13.12 25.95 11.52
C PRO A 161 14.60 25.88 11.94
N VAL A 162 15.50 26.28 11.04
CA VAL A 162 16.91 26.48 11.35
C VAL A 162 17.22 27.96 11.31
N MET A 163 17.62 28.52 12.45
CA MET A 163 17.89 29.95 12.59
C MET A 163 19.17 30.35 11.85
N LEU A 164 19.15 31.55 11.25
CA LEU A 164 20.31 32.14 10.60
C LEU A 164 20.97 33.15 11.55
N ILE A 165 22.14 32.79 12.07
CA ILE A 165 22.85 33.57 13.07
C ILE A 165 23.84 34.52 12.39
N LYS A 166 23.77 35.80 12.70
CA LYS A 166 24.74 36.80 12.22
C LYS A 166 26.08 36.62 12.94
N LYS A 167 27.16 36.44 12.18
CA LYS A 167 28.56 36.47 12.64
C LYS A 167 29.32 37.62 11.95
N ASN A 168 30.52 37.93 12.44
CA ASN A 168 31.33 39.07 11.96
C ASN A 168 31.58 39.08 10.44
N SER A 169 31.53 37.91 9.77
CA SER A 169 31.80 37.74 8.33
C SER A 169 30.57 37.37 7.49
N GLY A 170 29.35 37.45 8.02
CA GLY A 170 28.12 37.06 7.31
C GLY A 170 27.14 36.27 8.17
N TYR A 171 26.20 35.58 7.55
CA TYR A 171 25.24 34.71 8.26
C TYR A 171 25.68 33.24 8.21
N VAL A 172 25.41 32.52 9.30
CA VAL A 172 25.70 31.09 9.44
C VAL A 172 24.44 30.38 9.94
N ALA A 173 24.11 29.24 9.34
CA ALA A 173 23.01 28.39 9.82
C ALA A 173 23.36 27.75 11.18
N GLU A 174 22.38 27.72 12.09
CA GLU A 174 22.51 27.10 13.41
C GLU A 174 22.80 25.60 13.35
N SER A 175 22.26 24.91 12.34
CA SER A 175 22.47 23.49 12.06
C SER A 175 23.31 23.26 10.80
N PRO A 176 24.06 22.14 10.69
CA PRO A 176 24.78 21.76 9.48
C PRO A 176 23.80 21.34 8.37
N VAL A 177 23.44 22.31 7.53
CA VAL A 177 22.56 22.12 6.37
C VAL A 177 23.25 22.66 5.13
N ALA A 178 22.95 22.06 3.97
CA ALA A 178 23.54 22.45 2.69
C ALA A 178 22.50 22.38 1.58
N GLY A 179 22.55 23.34 0.67
CA GLY A 179 21.60 23.44 -0.46
C GLY A 179 20.96 24.82 -0.57
N ILE A 180 19.91 24.90 -1.39
CA ILE A 180 19.19 26.15 -1.68
C ILE A 180 17.89 26.16 -0.89
N TYR A 181 17.71 27.19 -0.06
CA TYR A 181 16.57 27.33 0.83
C TYR A 181 15.82 28.64 0.59
N SER A 182 14.54 28.64 0.95
CA SER A 182 13.77 29.89 1.07
C SER A 182 13.98 30.48 2.46
N ILE A 183 14.13 31.81 2.52
CA ILE A 183 14.30 32.55 3.77
C ILE A 183 12.94 33.03 4.27
N TYR A 184 12.69 32.81 5.55
CA TYR A 184 11.45 33.17 6.24
C TYR A 184 11.72 34.06 7.45
N TYR A 185 10.69 34.82 7.81
CA TYR A 185 10.60 35.60 9.05
C TYR A 185 9.28 35.30 9.75
N SER A 186 9.29 35.34 11.08
CA SER A 186 8.07 35.25 11.88
C SER A 186 7.32 36.57 11.81
N GLU A 187 6.01 36.51 11.60
CA GLU A 187 5.10 37.65 11.72
C GLU A 187 4.59 37.75 13.17
N SER A 188 4.16 38.95 13.58
CA SER A 188 3.55 39.18 14.90
C SER A 188 2.23 38.42 15.10
N SER A 189 1.60 37.98 14.01
CA SER A 189 0.40 37.13 13.98
C SER A 189 0.68 35.65 14.25
N GLY A 190 1.96 35.25 14.38
CA GLY A 190 2.38 33.86 14.43
C GLY A 190 2.49 33.18 13.06
N GLY A 191 2.22 33.90 11.97
CA GLY A 191 2.47 33.44 10.59
C GLY A 191 3.95 33.48 10.20
N ILE A 192 4.28 32.90 9.04
CA ILE A 192 5.62 33.00 8.44
C ILE A 192 5.54 33.74 7.11
N LYS A 193 6.48 34.65 6.87
CA LYS A 193 6.59 35.39 5.61
C LYS A 193 7.86 35.04 4.87
N LYS A 194 7.71 34.62 3.61
CA LYS A 194 8.84 34.37 2.71
C LYS A 194 9.43 35.68 2.19
N SER A 195 10.75 35.82 2.29
CA SER A 195 11.45 37.05 1.89
C SER A 195 12.43 36.87 0.73
N GLY A 196 12.91 35.66 0.48
CA GLY A 196 13.93 35.43 -0.55
C GLY A 196 14.46 34.00 -0.55
N ARG A 197 15.65 33.81 -1.14
CA ARG A 197 16.36 32.53 -1.16
C ARG A 197 17.81 32.71 -0.73
N CYS A 198 18.41 31.66 -0.18
CA CYS A 198 19.84 31.58 0.10
C CYS A 198 20.41 30.24 -0.35
N SER A 199 21.68 30.25 -0.73
CA SER A 199 22.51 29.04 -0.82
C SER A 199 23.25 28.85 0.49
N ILE A 200 23.34 27.62 0.98
CA ILE A 200 24.09 27.27 2.18
C ILE A 200 25.13 26.21 1.83
N THR A 201 26.40 26.52 2.13
CA THR A 201 27.55 25.61 1.94
C THR A 201 28.41 25.67 3.21
N ASP A 202 28.70 24.53 3.83
CA ASP A 202 29.44 24.45 5.10
C ASP A 202 28.91 25.42 6.17
N ARG A 203 27.57 25.45 6.31
CA ARG A 203 26.79 26.37 7.18
C ARG A 203 26.85 27.85 6.80
N ARG A 204 27.72 28.27 5.88
CA ARG A 204 27.79 29.67 5.43
C ARG A 204 26.61 29.98 4.53
N VAL A 205 25.95 31.09 4.80
CA VAL A 205 24.74 31.49 4.09
C VAL A 205 25.07 32.59 3.09
N GLU A 206 24.83 32.31 1.82
CA GLU A 206 24.98 33.25 0.71
C GLU A 206 23.58 33.64 0.19
N PRO A 207 23.14 34.90 0.41
CA PRO A 207 21.84 35.34 -0.08
C PRO A 207 21.81 35.40 -1.61
N VAL A 208 20.68 34.98 -2.18
CA VAL A 208 20.41 35.08 -3.63
C VAL A 208 19.35 36.16 -3.83
N GLY A 209 19.78 37.37 -4.21
CA GLY A 209 18.89 38.47 -4.59
C GLY A 209 18.07 39.10 -3.45
N CYS A 210 18.49 38.97 -2.19
CA CYS A 210 17.79 39.57 -1.04
C CYS A 210 18.75 39.94 0.11
N VAL A 211 18.30 40.81 1.03
CA VAL A 211 19.04 41.15 2.25
C VAL A 211 18.53 40.29 3.41
N ILE A 212 19.45 39.66 4.14
CA ILE A 212 19.13 38.89 5.35
C ILE A 212 19.20 39.84 6.55
N SER A 213 18.11 39.92 7.32
CA SER A 213 18.02 40.65 8.58
C SER A 213 17.98 39.70 9.77
N THR A 214 18.13 40.25 10.98
CA THR A 214 18.05 39.49 12.23
C THR A 214 16.70 38.79 12.37
N GLY A 215 16.71 37.55 12.87
CA GLY A 215 15.51 36.72 13.03
C GLY A 215 15.09 35.94 11.78
N ALA A 216 15.93 35.91 10.74
CA ALA A 216 15.73 35.06 9.58
C ALA A 216 15.94 33.58 9.93
N PHE A 217 15.12 32.71 9.34
CA PHE A 217 15.29 31.26 9.42
C PHE A 217 14.98 30.61 8.08
N ILE A 218 15.38 29.35 7.94
CA ILE A 218 15.01 28.48 6.84
C ILE A 218 14.21 27.29 7.37
N LEU A 219 13.49 26.59 6.50
CA LEU A 219 12.77 25.37 6.84
C LEU A 219 13.49 24.18 6.22
N THR A 220 13.84 23.19 7.03
CA THR A 220 14.37 21.89 6.58
C THR A 220 13.26 20.86 6.59
N ASP A 221 13.17 20.07 5.52
CA ASP A 221 12.25 18.92 5.44
C ASP A 221 12.92 17.61 5.83
N PHE A 222 12.10 16.57 6.01
CA PHE A 222 12.52 15.22 6.41
C PHE A 222 12.04 14.17 5.39
N ASN A 223 11.89 14.55 4.11
CA ASN A 223 11.34 13.66 3.09
C ASN A 223 12.22 12.43 2.86
N SER A 224 13.54 12.62 2.81
CA SER A 224 14.48 11.50 2.62
C SER A 224 14.44 10.51 3.80
N GLN A 225 14.34 11.01 5.03
CA GLN A 225 14.19 10.16 6.22
C GLN A 225 12.85 9.41 6.19
N ALA A 226 11.77 10.06 5.78
CA ALA A 226 10.47 9.42 5.63
C ALA A 226 10.51 8.28 4.60
N GLU A 227 11.12 8.50 3.44
CA GLU A 227 11.31 7.46 2.40
C GLU A 227 12.18 6.30 2.91
N GLN A 228 13.26 6.58 3.63
CA GLN A 228 14.12 5.55 4.22
C GLN A 228 13.37 4.69 5.24
N ILE A 229 12.53 5.30 6.10
CA ILE A 229 11.70 4.58 7.06
C ILE A 229 10.74 3.64 6.31
N GLU A 230 10.00 4.15 5.32
CA GLU A 230 9.05 3.33 4.56
C GLU A 230 9.73 2.16 3.85
N GLN A 231 10.82 2.42 3.13
CA GLN A 231 11.55 1.37 2.42
C GLN A 231 12.12 0.32 3.36
N TYR A 232 12.66 0.74 4.51
CA TYR A 232 13.23 -0.16 5.51
C TYR A 232 12.16 -1.09 6.09
N TYR A 233 11.02 -0.54 6.54
CA TYR A 233 9.98 -1.33 7.18
C TYR A 233 9.19 -2.18 6.17
N ALA A 234 8.96 -1.71 4.95
CA ALA A 234 8.35 -2.50 3.88
C ALA A 234 9.23 -3.70 3.51
N SER A 235 10.53 -3.47 3.28
CA SER A 235 11.50 -4.54 2.97
C SER A 235 11.60 -5.56 4.11
N ARG A 236 11.75 -5.07 5.35
CA ARG A 236 11.83 -5.94 6.52
C ARG A 236 10.55 -6.75 6.74
N LYS A 237 9.38 -6.18 6.48
CA LYS A 237 8.12 -6.95 6.55
C LYS A 237 8.13 -8.08 5.54
N HIS A 238 8.47 -7.79 4.29
CA HIS A 238 8.57 -8.78 3.21
C HIS A 238 9.48 -9.95 3.61
N GLU A 239 10.67 -9.66 4.15
CA GLU A 239 11.63 -10.66 4.64
C GLU A 239 11.11 -11.51 5.81
N ILE A 240 10.27 -10.95 6.69
CA ILE A 240 9.75 -11.70 7.85
C ILE A 240 8.65 -12.67 7.41
N VAL A 241 7.76 -12.22 6.52
CA VAL A 241 6.48 -12.90 6.23
C VAL A 241 6.55 -13.84 5.04
N PHE A 242 7.52 -13.65 4.14
CA PHE A 242 7.77 -14.55 3.02
C PHE A 242 9.03 -15.38 3.27
N LEU A 243 9.01 -16.62 2.79
CA LEU A 243 10.24 -17.40 2.71
C LEU A 243 11.06 -16.93 1.51
N ASP A 244 12.38 -17.16 1.56
CA ASP A 244 13.28 -16.90 0.43
C ASP A 244 12.71 -17.54 -0.84
N THR A 245 12.35 -16.69 -1.79
CA THR A 245 11.68 -17.13 -3.01
C THR A 245 12.63 -17.97 -3.85
N ASN A 246 12.29 -19.23 -4.08
CA ASN A 246 13.07 -20.11 -4.94
C ASN A 246 12.32 -20.38 -6.26
N ILE A 247 13.07 -20.56 -7.35
CA ILE A 247 12.49 -20.94 -8.64
C ILE A 247 11.67 -22.22 -8.57
N TYR A 248 12.02 -23.14 -7.65
CA TYR A 248 11.25 -24.38 -7.43
C TYR A 248 9.80 -24.13 -7.01
N ASP A 249 9.52 -23.08 -6.24
CA ASP A 249 8.14 -22.77 -5.83
C ASP A 249 7.33 -22.26 -7.03
N THR A 250 7.96 -21.52 -7.95
CA THR A 250 7.32 -21.11 -9.22
C THR A 250 7.05 -22.32 -10.12
N LEU A 251 8.01 -23.24 -10.23
CA LEU A 251 7.83 -24.48 -11.00
C LEU A 251 6.71 -25.34 -10.41
N PHE A 252 6.61 -25.42 -9.08
CA PHE A 252 5.53 -26.12 -8.39
C PHE A 252 4.16 -25.51 -8.72
N ILE A 253 4.04 -24.18 -8.68
CA ILE A 253 2.81 -23.48 -9.06
C ILE A 253 2.47 -23.72 -10.54
N MET A 254 3.48 -23.71 -11.41
CA MET A 254 3.30 -24.01 -12.83
C MET A 254 2.75 -25.43 -13.06
N LEU A 255 3.33 -26.43 -12.39
CA LEU A 255 2.91 -27.83 -12.45
C LEU A 255 1.48 -28.05 -11.91
N THR A 256 1.08 -27.27 -10.91
CA THR A 256 -0.22 -27.41 -10.24
C THR A 256 -1.32 -26.52 -10.81
N THR A 257 -0.98 -25.59 -11.71
CA THR A 257 -1.93 -24.64 -12.33
C THR A 257 -3.14 -25.34 -12.98
N PRO A 258 -2.99 -26.43 -13.77
CA PRO A 258 -4.15 -27.12 -14.34
C PRO A 258 -5.08 -27.72 -13.29
N LEU A 259 -4.53 -28.28 -12.22
CA LEU A 259 -5.32 -28.86 -11.14
C LEU A 259 -6.06 -27.78 -10.34
N ALA A 260 -5.39 -26.68 -10.01
CA ALA A 260 -5.99 -25.54 -9.33
C ALA A 260 -7.08 -24.89 -10.19
N SER A 261 -6.83 -24.76 -11.50
CA SER A 261 -7.80 -24.22 -12.46
C SER A 261 -9.06 -25.08 -12.56
N ALA A 262 -8.90 -26.38 -12.78
CA ALA A 262 -10.03 -27.32 -12.92
C ALA A 262 -10.87 -27.46 -11.64
N THR A 263 -10.23 -27.37 -10.47
CA THR A 263 -10.94 -27.47 -9.18
C THR A 263 -11.52 -26.16 -8.68
N MET A 264 -11.14 -25.01 -9.27
CA MET A 264 -11.57 -23.68 -8.84
C MET A 264 -13.08 -23.53 -8.61
N PRO A 265 -13.99 -24.03 -9.49
CA PRO A 265 -15.43 -23.83 -9.32
C PRO A 265 -15.97 -24.34 -7.98
N PHE A 266 -15.27 -25.28 -7.35
CA PHE A 266 -15.59 -25.81 -6.02
C PHE A 266 -14.60 -25.33 -4.95
N ALA A 267 -13.30 -25.38 -5.24
CA ALA A 267 -12.25 -25.11 -4.27
C ALA A 267 -12.24 -23.64 -3.80
N ALA A 268 -12.41 -22.68 -4.70
CA ALA A 268 -12.44 -21.26 -4.36
C ALA A 268 -13.63 -20.89 -3.44
N PRO A 269 -14.91 -21.21 -3.79
CA PRO A 269 -16.04 -20.87 -2.92
C PRO A 269 -16.05 -21.65 -1.59
N VAL A 270 -15.74 -22.94 -1.60
CA VAL A 270 -15.91 -23.80 -0.40
C VAL A 270 -14.69 -23.74 0.50
N PHE A 271 -13.51 -24.07 -0.03
CA PHE A 271 -12.28 -24.17 0.77
C PHE A 271 -11.54 -22.85 0.89
N GLY A 272 -11.77 -21.92 -0.05
CA GLY A 272 -11.24 -20.58 0.01
C GLY A 272 -12.14 -19.66 0.82
N TYR A 273 -13.14 -19.09 0.18
CA TYR A 273 -13.92 -17.99 0.77
C TYR A 273 -14.76 -18.41 1.98
N TYR A 274 -15.55 -19.48 1.87
CA TYR A 274 -16.46 -19.89 2.95
C TYR A 274 -15.69 -20.35 4.20
N THR A 275 -14.66 -21.19 4.01
CA THR A 275 -13.87 -21.74 5.13
C THR A 275 -13.15 -20.65 5.92
N PHE A 276 -12.68 -19.60 5.26
CA PHE A 276 -11.99 -18.48 5.90
C PHE A 276 -12.89 -17.27 6.20
N GLY A 277 -14.21 -17.37 5.96
CA GLY A 277 -15.17 -16.31 6.26
C GLY A 277 -15.07 -15.06 5.39
N ASP A 278 -14.48 -15.16 4.19
CA ASP A 278 -14.37 -14.06 3.24
C ASP A 278 -15.62 -13.94 2.38
N TRP A 279 -16.68 -13.41 2.97
CA TRP A 279 -17.96 -13.19 2.30
C TRP A 279 -17.86 -12.18 1.15
N SER A 280 -16.93 -11.23 1.24
CA SER A 280 -16.71 -10.22 0.20
C SER A 280 -16.15 -10.85 -1.07
N GLY A 281 -15.14 -11.72 -0.93
CA GLY A 281 -14.56 -12.50 -2.00
C GLY A 281 -15.56 -13.49 -2.58
N MET A 282 -16.35 -14.17 -1.73
CA MET A 282 -17.41 -15.06 -2.18
C MET A 282 -18.45 -14.33 -3.04
N GLY A 283 -18.88 -13.14 -2.63
CA GLY A 283 -19.82 -12.32 -3.38
C GLY A 283 -19.24 -11.87 -4.73
N LEU A 284 -17.98 -11.40 -4.74
CA LEU A 284 -17.30 -11.03 -5.97
C LEU A 284 -17.13 -12.22 -6.91
N TRP A 285 -16.71 -13.38 -6.41
CA TRP A 285 -16.59 -14.59 -7.20
C TRP A 285 -17.92 -14.98 -7.83
N ALA A 286 -18.99 -15.03 -7.01
CA ALA A 286 -20.32 -15.41 -7.46
C ALA A 286 -20.90 -14.46 -8.51
N LEU A 287 -20.55 -13.18 -8.51
CA LEU A 287 -21.04 -12.22 -9.51
C LEU A 287 -20.24 -12.26 -10.81
N ASN A 288 -18.95 -12.61 -10.76
CA ASN A 288 -18.04 -12.41 -11.88
C ASN A 288 -17.68 -13.70 -12.64
N VAL A 289 -17.86 -14.88 -12.04
CA VAL A 289 -17.42 -16.15 -12.65
C VAL A 289 -18.41 -16.74 -13.66
N TRP A 290 -19.71 -16.48 -13.51
CA TRP A 290 -20.77 -17.16 -14.27
C TRP A 290 -20.66 -17.09 -15.78
N PRO A 291 -20.33 -15.94 -16.41
CA PRO A 291 -20.20 -15.87 -17.87
C PRO A 291 -19.17 -16.87 -18.41
N TYR A 292 -18.11 -17.14 -17.64
CA TYR A 292 -17.01 -18.01 -18.07
C TYR A 292 -17.28 -19.48 -17.79
N ILE A 293 -17.89 -19.81 -16.64
CA ILE A 293 -18.37 -21.18 -16.37
C ILE A 293 -19.44 -21.59 -17.38
N TYR A 294 -20.33 -20.67 -17.77
CA TYR A 294 -21.30 -20.92 -18.81
C TYR A 294 -20.62 -21.26 -20.14
N LEU A 295 -19.65 -20.45 -20.59
CA LEU A 295 -18.91 -20.70 -21.82
C LEU A 295 -18.09 -22.00 -21.77
N GLU A 296 -17.49 -22.32 -20.63
CA GLU A 296 -16.77 -23.57 -20.41
C GLU A 296 -17.70 -24.78 -20.52
N THR A 297 -18.83 -24.75 -19.80
CA THR A 297 -19.83 -25.82 -19.82
C THR A 297 -20.40 -25.99 -21.22
N LYS A 298 -20.81 -24.89 -21.86
CA LYS A 298 -21.30 -24.90 -23.24
C LYS A 298 -20.27 -25.51 -24.19
N GLY A 299 -19.00 -25.12 -24.07
CA GLY A 299 -17.93 -25.61 -24.94
C GLY A 299 -17.74 -27.12 -24.87
N PHE A 300 -17.83 -27.72 -23.68
CA PHE A 300 -17.72 -29.18 -23.53
C PHE A 300 -19.00 -29.93 -23.91
N VAL A 301 -20.18 -29.38 -23.60
CA VAL A 301 -21.47 -29.99 -23.96
C VAL A 301 -21.70 -29.96 -25.47
N GLU A 302 -21.55 -28.78 -26.08
CA GLU A 302 -21.69 -28.55 -27.52
C GLU A 302 -20.33 -28.66 -28.23
N SER A 303 -19.53 -29.67 -27.85
CA SER A 303 -18.24 -29.89 -28.46
C SER A 303 -18.37 -30.23 -29.96
N PRO A 304 -17.37 -29.91 -30.81
CA PRO A 304 -17.40 -30.23 -32.23
C PRO A 304 -17.66 -31.71 -32.53
N ASP A 305 -17.21 -32.62 -31.66
CA ASP A 305 -17.40 -34.06 -31.83
C ASP A 305 -18.85 -34.47 -31.54
N ASN A 306 -19.47 -33.91 -30.49
CA ASN A 306 -20.89 -34.13 -30.18
C ASN A 306 -21.78 -33.56 -31.30
N LEU A 307 -21.51 -32.33 -31.75
CA LEU A 307 -22.26 -31.72 -32.84
C LEU A 307 -22.11 -32.51 -34.15
N LYS A 308 -20.95 -33.13 -34.40
CA LYS A 308 -20.74 -34.04 -35.55
C LYS A 308 -21.51 -35.34 -35.41
N HIS A 309 -21.54 -35.90 -34.21
CA HIS A 309 -22.33 -37.09 -33.93
C HIS A 309 -23.82 -36.84 -34.23
N ASP A 310 -24.31 -35.66 -33.86
CA ASP A 310 -25.70 -35.24 -34.07
C ASP A 310 -25.96 -34.67 -35.47
N ARG A 311 -24.96 -34.68 -36.37
CA ARG A 311 -25.05 -34.16 -37.75
C ARG A 311 -25.48 -32.68 -37.82
N LEU A 312 -25.04 -31.89 -36.85
CA LEU A 312 -25.34 -30.47 -36.74
C LEU A 312 -24.24 -29.60 -37.35
N ASN A 313 -24.62 -28.38 -37.72
CA ASN A 313 -23.68 -27.33 -38.08
C ASN A 313 -22.84 -26.92 -36.87
N ILE A 314 -21.56 -26.60 -37.09
CA ILE A 314 -20.66 -26.10 -36.05
C ILE A 314 -20.38 -24.64 -36.35
N SER A 315 -20.95 -23.75 -35.56
CA SER A 315 -20.70 -22.31 -35.70
C SER A 315 -19.30 -21.93 -35.23
N ARG A 316 -18.89 -20.69 -35.49
CA ARG A 316 -17.63 -20.15 -34.94
C ARG A 316 -17.69 -20.06 -33.43
N ASP A 317 -18.85 -19.74 -32.89
CA ASP A 317 -19.07 -19.58 -31.45
C ASP A 317 -18.97 -20.93 -30.73
N ASP A 318 -19.48 -22.02 -31.32
CA ASP A 318 -19.39 -23.36 -30.71
C ASP A 318 -17.94 -23.84 -30.63
N ARG A 319 -17.18 -23.63 -31.71
CA ARG A 319 -15.75 -23.98 -31.75
C ARG A 319 -14.92 -23.12 -30.81
N ALA A 320 -15.23 -21.82 -30.72
CA ALA A 320 -14.55 -20.90 -29.80
C ALA A 320 -14.86 -21.22 -28.34
N ALA A 321 -16.12 -21.53 -28.02
CA ALA A 321 -16.52 -21.99 -26.70
C ALA A 321 -15.76 -23.27 -26.31
N TYR A 322 -15.61 -24.23 -27.22
CA TYR A 322 -14.81 -25.44 -26.96
C TYR A 322 -13.33 -25.14 -26.66
N TYR A 323 -12.68 -24.27 -27.43
CA TYR A 323 -11.30 -23.87 -27.13
C TYR A 323 -11.18 -23.06 -25.84
N PHE A 324 -12.15 -22.19 -25.58
CA PHE A 324 -12.22 -21.42 -24.34
C PHE A 324 -12.44 -22.33 -23.13
N ALA A 325 -13.24 -23.39 -23.26
CA ALA A 325 -13.45 -24.39 -22.22
C ALA A 325 -12.15 -25.09 -21.83
N TRP A 326 -11.33 -25.50 -22.81
CA TRP A 326 -9.99 -26.04 -22.53
C TRP A 326 -9.07 -25.03 -21.84
N TYR A 327 -9.12 -23.76 -22.24
CA TYR A 327 -8.40 -22.71 -21.55
C TYR A 327 -8.85 -22.58 -20.09
N MET A 328 -10.16 -22.50 -19.83
CA MET A 328 -10.72 -22.41 -18.48
C MET A 328 -10.34 -23.60 -17.61
N LEU A 329 -10.37 -24.80 -18.16
CA LEU A 329 -9.98 -26.02 -17.45
C LEU A 329 -8.49 -26.00 -17.04
N VAL A 330 -7.60 -25.53 -17.92
CA VAL A 330 -6.14 -25.65 -17.72
C VAL A 330 -5.51 -24.43 -17.04
N ALA A 331 -6.01 -23.22 -17.28
CA ALA A 331 -5.41 -22.00 -16.72
C ALA A 331 -6.41 -20.88 -16.39
N GLY A 332 -7.57 -20.82 -17.04
CA GLY A 332 -8.52 -19.73 -16.89
C GLY A 332 -9.28 -19.72 -15.56
N GLY A 333 -9.34 -20.85 -14.85
CA GLY A 333 -9.82 -20.93 -13.46
C GLY A 333 -8.78 -20.55 -12.42
N MET A 334 -7.48 -20.62 -12.73
CA MET A 334 -6.39 -20.30 -11.79
C MET A 334 -6.49 -18.92 -11.12
N PRO A 335 -6.92 -17.82 -11.78
CA PRO A 335 -6.99 -16.49 -11.16
C PRO A 335 -7.90 -16.44 -9.93
N LEU A 336 -9.05 -17.11 -10.00
CA LEU A 336 -10.05 -17.10 -8.92
C LEU A 336 -9.67 -18.06 -7.79
N PHE A 337 -9.00 -19.16 -8.12
CA PHE A 337 -8.32 -19.98 -7.10
C PHE A 337 -7.28 -19.14 -6.35
N MET A 338 -6.46 -18.38 -7.10
CA MET A 338 -5.41 -17.56 -6.53
C MET A 338 -5.97 -16.39 -5.70
N ASP A 339 -7.09 -15.77 -6.08
CA ASP A 339 -7.76 -14.75 -5.25
C ASP A 339 -8.14 -15.30 -3.88
N ALA A 340 -8.81 -16.46 -3.87
CA ALA A 340 -9.21 -17.13 -2.64
C ALA A 340 -8.00 -17.52 -1.77
N TYR A 341 -6.96 -18.10 -2.39
CA TYR A 341 -5.72 -18.47 -1.71
C TYR A 341 -4.99 -17.24 -1.14
N ALA A 342 -4.69 -16.26 -1.99
CA ALA A 342 -3.89 -15.09 -1.62
C ALA A 342 -4.58 -14.27 -0.53
N HIS A 343 -5.91 -14.13 -0.54
CA HIS A 343 -6.60 -13.35 0.48
C HIS A 343 -6.34 -13.83 1.91
N HIS A 344 -6.45 -15.14 2.16
CA HIS A 344 -6.21 -15.69 3.48
C HIS A 344 -4.74 -15.57 3.90
N TYR A 345 -3.82 -15.99 3.02
CA TYR A 345 -2.40 -16.05 3.36
C TYR A 345 -1.73 -14.67 3.38
N LEU A 346 -2.16 -13.72 2.54
CA LEU A 346 -1.76 -12.32 2.66
C LEU A 346 -2.39 -11.66 3.88
N GLY A 347 -3.62 -12.05 4.27
CA GLY A 347 -4.21 -11.65 5.54
C GLY A 347 -3.34 -12.07 6.73
N ASN A 348 -2.87 -13.32 6.75
CA ASN A 348 -1.94 -13.80 7.76
C ASN A 348 -0.59 -13.05 7.71
N ALA A 349 -0.02 -12.87 6.50
CA ALA A 349 1.21 -12.09 6.31
C ALA A 349 1.06 -10.64 6.81
N SER A 350 -0.11 -10.03 6.62
CA SER A 350 -0.38 -8.67 7.07
C SER A 350 -0.25 -8.52 8.58
N LEU A 351 -0.54 -9.60 9.33
CA LEU A 351 -0.44 -9.66 10.79
C LEU A 351 0.84 -10.35 11.28
N PHE A 352 1.82 -10.58 10.40
CA PHE A 352 3.05 -11.34 10.68
C PHE A 352 2.84 -12.79 11.12
N ILE A 353 1.67 -13.36 10.83
CA ILE A 353 1.31 -14.73 11.25
C ILE A 353 1.90 -15.74 10.28
N GLY A 354 2.85 -16.52 10.77
CA GLY A 354 3.52 -17.57 10.00
C GLY A 354 4.30 -17.04 8.79
N GLN A 355 4.92 -17.95 8.06
CA GLN A 355 5.64 -17.63 6.83
C GLN A 355 4.90 -18.18 5.61
N GLN A 356 4.73 -17.34 4.60
CA GLN A 356 3.99 -17.65 3.38
C GLN A 356 4.94 -18.12 2.29
N ARG A 357 5.07 -19.43 2.11
CA ARG A 357 6.04 -20.02 1.18
C ARG A 357 5.77 -19.68 -0.29
N PHE A 358 4.52 -19.79 -0.72
CA PHE A 358 4.16 -19.70 -2.14
C PHE A 358 3.79 -18.27 -2.59
N LEU A 359 3.91 -17.28 -1.70
CA LEU A 359 3.58 -15.87 -1.96
C LEU A 359 4.85 -15.00 -1.93
N GLY A 360 4.75 -13.76 -2.44
CA GLY A 360 5.83 -12.76 -2.36
C GLY A 360 6.83 -12.79 -3.51
N SER A 361 6.75 -13.75 -4.43
CA SER A 361 7.65 -13.86 -5.60
C SER A 361 7.14 -13.08 -6.81
N ASN A 362 7.94 -12.12 -7.29
CA ASN A 362 7.67 -11.41 -8.54
C ASN A 362 7.72 -12.32 -9.76
N LEU A 363 8.54 -13.38 -9.73
CA LEU A 363 8.60 -14.36 -10.81
C LEU A 363 7.29 -15.15 -10.91
N THR A 364 6.77 -15.60 -9.76
CA THR A 364 5.48 -16.29 -9.70
C THR A 364 4.33 -15.37 -10.11
N ALA A 365 4.32 -14.13 -9.64
CA ALA A 365 3.31 -13.14 -10.03
C ALA A 365 3.32 -12.90 -11.55
N GLY A 366 4.53 -12.77 -12.14
CA GLY A 366 4.71 -12.63 -13.59
C GLY A 366 4.24 -13.86 -14.37
N TYR A 367 4.55 -15.08 -13.89
CA TYR A 367 4.04 -16.32 -14.48
C TYR A 367 2.52 -16.37 -14.47
N LEU A 368 1.88 -16.09 -13.33
CA LEU A 368 0.43 -16.11 -13.19
C LEU A 368 -0.23 -15.05 -14.07
N ALA A 369 0.34 -13.83 -14.13
CA ALA A 369 -0.10 -12.79 -15.06
C ALA A 369 0.09 -13.19 -16.53
N LEU A 370 1.07 -14.05 -16.86
CA LEU A 370 1.28 -14.52 -18.23
C LEU A 370 0.25 -15.57 -18.65
N VAL A 371 0.05 -16.61 -17.84
CA VAL A 371 -0.76 -17.79 -18.23
C VAL A 371 -2.24 -17.64 -17.91
N SER A 372 -2.58 -16.79 -16.95
CA SER A 372 -3.94 -16.63 -16.46
C SER A 372 -4.34 -15.16 -16.44
N ASN A 373 -5.62 -14.88 -16.67
CA ASN A 373 -6.10 -13.51 -16.82
C ASN A 373 -6.43 -12.91 -15.45
N GLY A 374 -5.70 -11.88 -15.02
CA GLY A 374 -5.81 -11.25 -13.70
C GLY A 374 -5.05 -11.98 -12.57
N GLY A 375 -4.49 -13.17 -12.83
CA GLY A 375 -3.94 -14.03 -11.79
C GLY A 375 -2.76 -13.42 -11.03
N GLY A 376 -1.94 -12.61 -11.68
CA GLY A 376 -0.82 -11.92 -11.03
C GLY A 376 -1.26 -10.85 -10.03
N GLN A 377 -2.33 -10.12 -10.33
CA GLN A 377 -2.89 -9.11 -9.42
C GLN A 377 -3.62 -9.77 -8.24
N PHE A 378 -4.35 -10.86 -8.48
CA PHE A 378 -4.92 -11.67 -7.40
C PHE A 378 -3.84 -12.26 -6.48
N TYR A 379 -2.73 -12.77 -7.05
CA TYR A 379 -1.58 -13.24 -6.29
C TYR A 379 -1.00 -12.17 -5.35
N LYS A 380 -1.00 -10.91 -5.79
CA LYS A 380 -0.55 -9.75 -4.99
C LYS A 380 -1.63 -9.17 -4.06
N GLY A 381 -2.84 -9.73 -4.04
CA GLY A 381 -3.94 -9.28 -3.18
C GLY A 381 -4.69 -8.05 -3.70
N HIS A 382 -4.55 -7.70 -4.98
CA HIS A 382 -5.20 -6.55 -5.61
C HIS A 382 -6.46 -6.97 -6.38
N ARG A 383 -7.54 -7.26 -5.65
CA ARG A 383 -8.81 -7.78 -6.22
C ARG A 383 -9.38 -6.92 -7.34
N GLY A 384 -9.46 -5.60 -7.15
CA GLY A 384 -10.05 -4.71 -8.15
C GLY A 384 -9.35 -4.79 -9.50
N TRP A 385 -8.01 -4.77 -9.49
CA TRP A 385 -7.20 -4.94 -10.70
C TRP A 385 -7.24 -6.38 -11.24
N GLY A 386 -7.26 -7.37 -10.36
CA GLY A 386 -7.44 -8.78 -10.73
C GLY A 386 -8.71 -8.99 -11.55
N TYR A 387 -9.86 -8.53 -11.06
CA TYR A 387 -11.12 -8.64 -11.79
C TYR A 387 -11.14 -7.82 -13.08
N PHE A 388 -10.54 -6.62 -13.09
CA PHE A 388 -10.42 -5.82 -14.31
C PHE A 388 -9.71 -6.58 -15.44
N TYR A 389 -8.52 -7.13 -15.17
CA TYR A 389 -7.79 -7.91 -16.17
C TYR A 389 -8.43 -9.26 -16.48
N PHE A 390 -9.02 -9.92 -15.47
CA PHE A 390 -9.77 -11.16 -15.66
C PHE A 390 -10.87 -10.97 -16.71
N HIS A 391 -11.69 -9.92 -16.60
CA HIS A 391 -12.76 -9.67 -17.55
C HIS A 391 -12.27 -9.22 -18.92
N LEU A 392 -11.39 -8.21 -18.95
CA LEU A 392 -10.88 -7.64 -20.20
C LEU A 392 -10.18 -8.71 -21.04
N ASN A 393 -9.29 -9.49 -20.42
CA ASN A 393 -8.47 -10.45 -21.16
C ASN A 393 -9.26 -11.72 -21.52
N ASN A 394 -10.21 -12.16 -20.70
CA ASN A 394 -11.09 -13.27 -21.10
C ASN A 394 -12.01 -12.88 -22.26
N ALA A 395 -12.54 -11.66 -22.28
CA ALA A 395 -13.36 -11.16 -23.39
C ALA A 395 -12.54 -11.09 -24.69
N LEU A 396 -11.33 -10.51 -24.64
CA LEU A 396 -10.43 -10.42 -25.79
C LEU A 396 -9.95 -11.79 -26.27
N LEU A 397 -9.68 -12.72 -25.35
CA LEU A 397 -9.33 -14.10 -25.67
C LEU A 397 -10.48 -14.81 -26.38
N TYR A 398 -11.70 -14.77 -25.83
CA TYR A 398 -12.86 -15.38 -26.47
C TYR A 398 -13.12 -14.80 -27.86
N MET A 399 -13.08 -13.46 -28.00
CA MET A 399 -13.26 -12.80 -29.31
C MET A 399 -12.17 -13.19 -30.31
N THR A 400 -10.92 -13.34 -29.86
CA THR A 400 -9.84 -13.84 -30.72
C THR A 400 -10.11 -15.28 -31.17
N LEU A 401 -10.46 -16.18 -30.23
CA LEU A 401 -10.80 -17.58 -30.52
C LEU A 401 -11.97 -17.70 -31.51
N ARG A 402 -12.98 -16.86 -31.36
CA ARG A 402 -14.14 -16.77 -32.25
C ARG A 402 -13.77 -16.39 -33.68
N GLU A 403 -12.93 -15.37 -33.86
CA GLU A 403 -12.60 -14.89 -35.20
C GLU A 403 -11.58 -15.80 -35.93
N ILE A 404 -10.71 -16.52 -35.20
CA ILE A 404 -9.81 -17.54 -35.79
C ILE A 404 -10.54 -18.85 -36.13
N SER A 405 -11.64 -19.14 -35.45
CA SER A 405 -12.38 -20.39 -35.63
C SER A 405 -13.04 -20.48 -37.00
N VAL A 406 -12.96 -21.66 -37.62
CA VAL A 406 -13.56 -21.96 -38.92
C VAL A 406 -14.90 -22.66 -38.69
N PRO A 407 -16.04 -22.12 -39.16
CA PRO A 407 -17.30 -22.83 -39.04
C PRO A 407 -17.34 -24.03 -40.01
N GLU A 408 -18.07 -25.08 -39.65
CA GLU A 408 -18.33 -26.24 -40.51
C GLU A 408 -19.84 -26.39 -40.70
N PHE A 409 -20.27 -26.62 -41.93
CA PHE A 409 -21.68 -26.79 -42.29
C PHE A 409 -21.90 -28.22 -42.76
N TYR A 410 -22.84 -28.91 -42.12
CA TYR A 410 -23.26 -30.24 -42.50
C TYR A 410 -24.20 -30.17 -43.70
N ASP A 411 -23.97 -31.05 -44.68
CA ASP A 411 -24.83 -31.23 -45.84
C ASP A 411 -25.48 -32.62 -45.79
N GLU A 412 -26.79 -32.63 -45.54
CA GLU A 412 -27.61 -33.85 -45.48
C GLU A 412 -27.59 -34.64 -46.79
N THR A 413 -27.37 -33.98 -47.93
CA THR A 413 -27.44 -34.63 -49.25
C THR A 413 -26.18 -35.41 -49.60
N SER A 414 -25.01 -34.94 -49.14
CA SER A 414 -23.71 -35.57 -49.37
C SER A 414 -23.15 -36.31 -48.15
N ASP A 415 -23.87 -36.26 -47.01
CA ASP A 415 -23.45 -36.75 -45.68
C ASP A 415 -22.02 -36.28 -45.34
N SER A 416 -21.73 -35.00 -45.63
CA SER A 416 -20.39 -34.44 -45.54
C SER A 416 -20.37 -33.03 -44.96
N TYR A 417 -19.20 -32.58 -44.50
CA TYR A 417 -18.99 -31.26 -43.93
C TYR A 417 -18.21 -30.34 -44.87
N SER A 418 -18.73 -29.13 -45.09
CA SER A 418 -18.03 -28.05 -45.78
C SER A 418 -17.48 -27.02 -44.78
N LYS A 419 -16.30 -26.46 -45.07
CA LYS A 419 -15.65 -25.46 -44.21
C LYS A 419 -15.94 -24.05 -44.69
N GLY A 420 -16.32 -23.17 -43.77
CA GLY A 420 -16.39 -21.73 -44.03
C GLY A 420 -15.02 -21.06 -44.00
N LYS A 421 -15.02 -19.72 -43.92
CA LYS A 421 -13.80 -18.91 -43.81
C LYS A 421 -13.61 -18.40 -42.38
N ARG A 422 -12.36 -18.20 -41.96
CA ARG A 422 -12.01 -17.43 -40.74
C ARG A 422 -11.99 -15.93 -41.03
N ASN A 423 -12.01 -15.09 -39.99
CA ASN A 423 -11.92 -13.64 -40.13
C ASN A 423 -10.55 -13.13 -39.64
N SER A 424 -9.54 -13.25 -40.50
CA SER A 424 -8.13 -13.00 -40.13
C SER A 424 -7.87 -11.55 -39.67
N GLU A 425 -8.58 -10.57 -40.22
CA GLU A 425 -8.38 -9.15 -39.87
C GLU A 425 -8.87 -8.86 -38.45
N ARG A 426 -10.10 -9.27 -38.12
CA ARG A 426 -10.62 -9.10 -36.76
C ARG A 426 -9.88 -9.97 -35.74
N ALA A 427 -9.45 -11.17 -36.13
CA ALA A 427 -8.60 -12.01 -35.29
C ALA A 427 -7.28 -11.32 -34.94
N LEU A 428 -6.63 -10.67 -35.92
CA LEU A 428 -5.40 -9.90 -35.67
C LEU A 428 -5.66 -8.70 -34.75
N LEU A 429 -6.78 -7.99 -34.96
CA LEU A 429 -7.16 -6.86 -34.11
C LEU A 429 -7.37 -7.27 -32.65
N TYR A 430 -8.22 -8.27 -32.39
CA TYR A 430 -8.50 -8.73 -31.02
C TYR A 430 -7.28 -9.41 -30.40
N GLY A 431 -6.52 -10.20 -31.16
CA GLY A 431 -5.29 -10.83 -30.69
C GLY A 431 -4.20 -9.81 -30.36
N GLY A 432 -4.07 -8.74 -31.17
CA GLY A 432 -3.17 -7.63 -30.89
C GLY A 432 -3.57 -6.84 -29.64
N ALA A 433 -4.87 -6.56 -29.47
CA ALA A 433 -5.40 -5.92 -28.27
C ALA A 433 -5.18 -6.80 -27.02
N LEU A 434 -5.40 -8.11 -27.12
CA LEU A 434 -5.10 -9.06 -26.04
C LEU A 434 -3.62 -9.02 -25.68
N ALA A 435 -2.72 -9.12 -26.67
CA ALA A 435 -1.28 -9.10 -26.43
C ALA A 435 -0.83 -7.81 -25.73
N LEU A 436 -1.33 -6.65 -26.17
CA LEU A 436 -1.05 -5.37 -25.52
C LEU A 436 -1.58 -5.35 -24.08
N SER A 437 -2.82 -5.80 -23.86
CA SER A 437 -3.41 -5.86 -22.53
C SER A 437 -2.65 -6.80 -21.59
N LYS A 438 -2.16 -7.95 -22.09
CA LYS A 438 -1.30 -8.87 -21.31
C LYS A 438 0.05 -8.25 -20.96
N ILE A 439 0.69 -7.53 -21.87
CA ILE A 439 1.94 -6.81 -21.56
C ILE A 439 1.69 -5.80 -20.43
N ILE A 440 0.61 -5.02 -20.53
CA ILE A 440 0.22 -4.06 -19.49
C ILE A 440 -0.05 -4.77 -18.17
N GLU A 441 -0.80 -5.87 -18.17
CA GLU A 441 -1.07 -6.67 -16.96
C GLU A 441 0.21 -7.17 -16.30
N ILE A 442 1.13 -7.76 -17.07
CA ILE A 442 2.40 -8.30 -16.56
C ILE A 442 3.26 -7.18 -15.99
N THR A 443 3.43 -6.07 -16.72
CA THR A 443 4.20 -4.92 -16.23
C THR A 443 3.59 -4.33 -14.97
N HIS A 444 2.27 -4.11 -14.97
CA HIS A 444 1.56 -3.61 -13.80
C HIS A 444 1.75 -4.57 -12.62
N THR A 445 1.56 -5.88 -12.83
CA THR A 445 1.76 -6.89 -11.79
C THR A 445 3.17 -6.86 -11.22
N ILE A 446 4.22 -6.79 -12.03
CA ILE A 446 5.61 -6.79 -11.55
C ILE A 446 5.90 -5.54 -10.72
N LEU A 447 5.37 -4.38 -11.14
CA LEU A 447 5.59 -3.09 -10.47
C LEU A 447 4.71 -2.87 -9.23
N SER A 448 3.55 -3.52 -9.14
CA SER A 448 2.69 -3.44 -7.95
C SER A 448 3.37 -4.09 -6.75
N GLU A 449 3.28 -3.48 -5.58
CA GLU A 449 3.69 -4.13 -4.33
C GLU A 449 2.70 -5.22 -3.94
N THR A 450 3.11 -6.17 -3.10
CA THR A 450 2.18 -7.19 -2.57
C THR A 450 1.38 -6.56 -1.43
N ASN A 451 0.06 -6.70 -1.45
CA ASN A 451 -0.80 -6.15 -0.42
C ASN A 451 -0.67 -6.95 0.89
N ILE A 452 0.19 -6.47 1.78
CA ILE A 452 0.43 -7.04 3.11
C ILE A 452 0.32 -5.98 4.20
N GLU A 453 -0.32 -4.84 3.98
CA GLU A 453 -0.43 -3.81 5.04
C GLU A 453 -1.27 -4.32 6.22
N CYS A 454 -0.78 -4.16 7.45
CA CYS A 454 -1.43 -4.71 8.66
C CYS A 454 -2.77 -4.06 9.02
N SER A 455 -3.12 -2.93 8.39
CA SER A 455 -4.23 -2.09 8.84
C SER A 455 -4.90 -1.33 7.71
N GLU A 456 -6.22 -1.43 7.66
CA GLU A 456 -7.04 -0.56 6.84
C GLU A 456 -6.99 0.85 7.42
N THR A 457 -6.68 1.83 6.56
CA THR A 457 -6.79 3.25 6.92
C THR A 457 -8.28 3.60 6.90
N VAL A 458 -8.84 3.89 8.09
CA VAL A 458 -10.28 4.17 8.25
C VAL A 458 -10.66 5.53 7.63
N ASP A 459 -9.68 6.42 7.42
CA ASP A 459 -9.95 7.80 6.98
C ASP A 459 -9.93 7.98 5.45
N ARG A 460 -10.09 6.91 4.65
CA ARG A 460 -10.17 7.01 3.18
C ARG A 460 -11.24 6.11 2.59
N TYR A 461 -12.46 6.62 2.55
CA TYR A 461 -13.51 6.00 1.75
C TYR A 461 -13.88 6.90 0.58
N ILE A 462 -13.82 6.31 -0.61
CA ILE A 462 -14.50 6.85 -1.80
C ILE A 462 -15.95 6.39 -1.67
N ILE A 463 -16.87 7.34 -1.53
CA ILE A 463 -18.29 7.03 -1.55
C ILE A 463 -18.78 7.23 -2.98
N PRO A 464 -18.98 6.15 -3.77
CA PRO A 464 -19.65 6.25 -5.05
C PRO A 464 -21.13 6.56 -4.79
N SER A 465 -21.58 7.73 -5.19
CA SER A 465 -22.99 8.13 -5.12
C SER A 465 -23.55 8.17 -6.55
N PRO A 466 -24.43 7.24 -6.94
CA PRO A 466 -25.13 7.36 -8.21
C PRO A 466 -26.00 8.61 -8.15
N PHE A 467 -25.98 9.41 -9.22
CA PHE A 467 -26.90 10.52 -9.38
C PHE A 467 -27.62 10.42 -10.71
N PHE A 468 -28.86 10.90 -10.72
CA PHE A 468 -29.62 11.14 -11.93
C PHE A 468 -29.83 12.65 -12.03
N THR A 469 -29.51 13.19 -13.20
CA THR A 469 -29.82 14.58 -13.56
C THR A 469 -30.55 14.61 -14.89
N LEU A 470 -31.22 15.71 -15.17
CA LEU A 470 -31.73 15.98 -16.51
C LEU A 470 -30.72 16.87 -17.24
N ASP A 471 -30.45 16.58 -18.51
CA ASP A 471 -29.68 17.50 -19.35
C ASP A 471 -30.54 18.69 -19.80
N SER A 472 -29.94 19.61 -20.55
CA SER A 472 -30.63 20.80 -21.08
C SER A 472 -31.78 20.50 -22.04
N SER A 473 -31.90 19.24 -22.52
CA SER A 473 -33.00 18.76 -23.36
C SER A 473 -34.10 18.05 -22.57
N GLY A 474 -33.95 17.92 -21.25
CA GLY A 474 -34.88 17.17 -20.40
C GLY A 474 -34.68 15.65 -20.45
N SER A 475 -33.57 15.17 -21.03
CA SER A 475 -33.22 13.74 -21.08
C SER A 475 -32.50 13.32 -19.81
N THR A 476 -32.79 12.12 -19.31
CA THR A 476 -32.16 11.59 -18.09
C THR A 476 -30.72 11.18 -18.34
N VAL A 477 -29.80 11.81 -17.63
CA VAL A 477 -28.38 11.47 -17.60
C VAL A 477 -28.07 10.78 -16.27
N TYR A 478 -27.51 9.58 -16.37
CA TYR A 478 -27.02 8.81 -15.23
C TYR A 478 -25.53 9.07 -15.06
N GLY A 479 -25.10 9.37 -13.83
CA GLY A 479 -23.70 9.60 -13.52
C GLY A 479 -23.31 8.95 -12.20
N LEU A 480 -22.00 8.74 -12.04
CA LEU A 480 -21.40 8.31 -10.79
C LEU A 480 -20.59 9.49 -10.23
N SER A 481 -20.96 9.98 -9.05
CA SER A 481 -20.15 10.96 -8.32
C SER A 481 -19.24 10.21 -7.34
N LEU A 482 -17.96 10.56 -7.32
CA LEU A 482 -16.97 10.01 -6.39
C LEU A 482 -16.67 11.08 -5.34
N THR A 483 -17.15 10.89 -4.12
CA THR A 483 -16.82 11.81 -3.01
C THR A 483 -15.68 11.22 -2.20
N LEU A 484 -14.57 11.96 -2.11
CA LEU A 484 -13.44 11.65 -1.26
C LEU A 484 -13.65 12.35 0.09
N ARG A 485 -13.79 11.60 1.18
CA ARG A 485 -13.72 12.14 2.55
C ARG A 485 -12.34 11.89 3.14
N TYR A 486 -11.78 12.92 3.77
CA TYR A 486 -10.56 12.89 4.56
C TYR A 486 -10.89 12.77 6.04
#